data_AF-A0A8H3BJ25-F1
#
_entry.id   AF-A0A8H3BJ25-F1
#
_cell.length_a   1.000
_cell.length_b   1.000
_cell.length_c   1.000
_cell.angle_alpha   90.00
_cell.angle_beta   90.00
_cell.angle_gamma   90.00
#
_symmetry.space_group_name_H-M   'P 1'
#
loop_
_entity.id
_entity.type
_entity.pdbx_description
1 polymer ?
#
loop_
_entity_poly.entity_id
_entity_poly.type
_entity_poly.pdbx_seq_one_letter_code
_entity_poly.pdbx_strand_id
1 'polypeptide(L)'
;EWSQAGVMFTLSGGQNWFISQPEEMWADGDVEVVKAIKRDFVGEWGDRRQEIVFIGGGEAAMSQSKVEKLLDTALLNDKEWAQWQKIMKSEKYDDDEKEDKLLDLFKDGFEDWIDPLNPPEALMDVDTLHHGHTHSEGGRH
;
A
#
# COMPACT_ATOMS: atom_id res chain seq x y z
N GLU A 1 -4.00 3.77 -8.99
CA GLU A 1 -5.24 4.40 -8.52
C GLU A 1 -6.25 3.31 -8.15
N TRP A 2 -7.05 3.53 -7.11
CA TRP A 2 -8.18 2.67 -6.77
C TRP A 2 -9.47 3.48 -6.91
N SER A 3 -10.46 2.92 -7.60
CA SER A 3 -11.81 3.46 -7.67
C SER A 3 -12.83 2.32 -7.60
N GLN A 4 -13.85 2.48 -6.77
CA GLN A 4 -14.92 1.49 -6.60
C GLN A 4 -16.28 2.17 -6.43
N ALA A 5 -17.27 1.69 -7.17
CA ALA A 5 -18.67 2.12 -7.07
C ALA A 5 -19.61 0.92 -7.24
N GLY A 6 -20.24 0.50 -6.14
CA GLY A 6 -21.05 -0.72 -6.14
C GLY A 6 -20.21 -1.94 -6.51
N VAL A 7 -20.61 -2.66 -7.57
CA VAL A 7 -19.88 -3.82 -8.10
C VAL A 7 -18.77 -3.44 -9.09
N MET A 8 -18.71 -2.18 -9.51
CA MET A 8 -17.66 -1.71 -10.41
C MET A 8 -16.40 -1.43 -9.61
N PHE A 9 -15.30 -2.05 -10.00
CA PHE A 9 -14.00 -1.92 -9.36
C PHE A 9 -12.93 -1.69 -10.43
N THR A 10 -12.05 -0.73 -10.19
CA THR A 10 -10.90 -0.47 -11.04
C THR A 10 -9.67 -0.25 -10.15
N LEU A 11 -8.62 -0.98 -10.47
CA LEU A 11 -7.31 -0.85 -9.83
C LEU A 11 -6.26 -0.68 -10.93
N SER A 12 -5.49 0.38 -10.83
CA SER A 12 -4.34 0.66 -11.68
C SER A 12 -3.08 0.87 -10.83
N GLY A 13 -1.91 0.55 -11.36
CA GLY A 13 -0.65 0.97 -10.75
C GLY A 13 -0.54 2.49 -10.80
N GLY A 14 -0.19 3.11 -9.67
CA GLY A 14 0.26 4.51 -9.65
C GLY A 14 1.73 4.63 -10.08
N GLN A 15 2.21 5.86 -10.25
CA GLN A 15 3.66 6.10 -10.32
C GLN A 15 4.30 5.80 -8.96
N ASN A 16 5.59 5.42 -8.97
CA ASN A 16 6.38 5.37 -7.75
C ASN A 16 6.40 6.75 -7.07
N TRP A 17 6.49 6.75 -5.75
CA TRP A 17 6.74 7.97 -4.99
C TRP A 17 8.03 8.64 -5.48
N PHE A 18 8.01 9.95 -5.71
CA PHE A 18 9.18 10.70 -6.15
C PHE A 18 10.34 10.53 -5.17
N ILE A 19 10.07 10.57 -3.86
CA ILE A 19 11.13 10.42 -2.86
C ILE A 19 11.81 9.04 -2.87
N SER A 20 11.27 8.02 -3.54
CA SER A 20 11.94 6.71 -3.70
C SER A 20 12.82 6.63 -4.95
N GLN A 21 12.90 7.70 -5.74
CA GLN A 21 13.66 7.74 -6.99
C GLN A 21 14.70 8.89 -6.96
N PRO A 22 15.86 8.73 -7.62
CA PRO A 22 16.78 9.83 -7.89
C PRO A 22 16.07 11.02 -8.55
N GLU A 23 16.38 12.24 -8.11
CA GLU A 23 15.74 13.48 -8.59
C GLU A 23 15.96 13.72 -10.09
N GLU A 24 17.03 13.18 -10.66
CA GLU A 24 17.35 13.24 -12.09
C GLU A 24 16.31 12.50 -12.95
N MET A 25 15.58 11.55 -12.35
CA MET A 25 14.49 10.83 -13.02
C MET A 25 13.14 11.55 -12.90
N TRP A 26 13.08 12.69 -12.22
CA TRP A 26 11.83 13.42 -12.02
C TRP A 26 11.59 14.40 -13.16
N ALA A 27 10.40 14.33 -13.76
CA ALA A 27 9.90 15.31 -14.74
C ALA A 27 10.90 15.67 -15.85
N ASP A 28 11.72 14.71 -16.29
CA ASP A 28 12.77 14.87 -17.31
C ASP A 28 13.72 16.06 -17.04
N GLY A 29 13.93 16.40 -15.76
CA GLY A 29 14.79 17.51 -15.34
C GLY A 29 14.16 18.91 -15.41
N ASP A 30 12.83 19.03 -15.61
CA ASP A 30 12.15 20.32 -15.55
C ASP A 30 12.17 20.89 -14.12
N VAL A 31 12.95 21.95 -13.93
CA VAL A 31 13.20 22.59 -12.64
C VAL A 31 11.91 23.15 -12.01
N GLU A 32 10.99 23.69 -12.79
CA GLU A 32 9.75 24.27 -12.24
C GLU A 32 8.78 23.17 -11.78
N VAL A 33 8.74 22.05 -12.51
CA VAL A 33 7.95 20.87 -12.11
C VAL A 33 8.55 20.21 -10.87
N VAL A 34 9.87 20.02 -10.81
CA VAL A 34 10.56 19.48 -9.63
C VAL A 34 10.31 20.36 -8.40
N LYS A 35 10.34 21.68 -8.56
CA LYS A 35 10.02 22.62 -7.49
C LYS A 35 8.57 22.52 -7.03
N ALA A 36 7.63 22.30 -7.94
CA ALA A 36 6.22 22.07 -7.60
C ALA A 36 6.04 20.76 -6.83
N ILE A 37 6.69 19.67 -7.27
CA ILE A 37 6.70 18.37 -6.58
C ILE A 37 7.21 18.52 -5.14
N LYS A 38 8.38 19.16 -4.97
CA LYS A 38 8.98 19.39 -3.64
C LYS A 38 8.13 20.24 -2.71
N ARG A 39 7.27 21.13 -3.25
CA ARG A 39 6.37 21.95 -2.44
C ARG A 39 5.27 21.11 -1.77
N ASP A 40 4.91 19.98 -2.38
CA ASP A 40 3.86 19.10 -1.87
C ASP A 40 4.41 18.03 -0.90
N PHE A 41 5.73 17.97 -0.71
CA PHE A 41 6.36 17.06 0.25
C PHE A 41 6.02 17.48 1.68
N VAL A 42 5.75 16.48 2.53
CA VAL A 42 5.41 16.70 3.94
C VAL A 42 6.37 15.91 4.84
N GLY A 43 7.06 16.62 5.72
CA GLY A 43 7.96 16.02 6.69
C GLY A 43 9.13 15.27 6.04
N GLU A 44 9.64 14.27 6.74
CA GLU A 44 10.82 13.48 6.30
C GLU A 44 10.48 12.38 5.29
N TRP A 45 9.20 12.08 5.08
CA TRP A 45 8.76 10.96 4.23
C TRP A 45 8.27 11.40 2.85
N GLY A 46 8.44 12.68 2.49
CA GLY A 46 8.27 13.19 1.13
C GLY A 46 6.82 13.25 0.67
N ASP A 47 6.57 12.72 -0.52
CA ASP A 47 5.28 12.75 -1.21
C ASP A 47 4.34 11.60 -0.82
N ARG A 48 4.69 10.76 0.16
CA ARG A 48 3.90 9.59 0.59
C ARG A 48 2.52 9.90 1.22
N ARG A 49 1.99 11.13 1.06
CA ARG A 49 0.63 11.50 1.47
C ARG A 49 -0.39 10.86 0.52
N GLN A 50 -1.32 10.11 1.06
CA GLN A 50 -2.45 9.56 0.31
C GLN A 50 -3.72 10.34 0.61
N GLU A 51 -4.58 10.48 -0.40
CA GLU A 51 -5.92 11.06 -0.25
C GLU A 51 -6.97 10.03 -0.66
N ILE A 52 -7.95 9.79 0.21
CA ILE A 52 -9.06 8.89 -0.04
C ILE A 52 -10.34 9.73 -0.01
N VAL A 53 -11.10 9.66 -1.11
CA VAL A 53 -12.37 10.39 -1.24
C VAL A 53 -13.51 9.40 -1.20
N PHE A 54 -14.39 9.55 -0.21
CA PHE A 54 -15.63 8.79 -0.14
C PHE A 54 -16.76 9.64 -0.74
N ILE A 55 -17.44 9.09 -1.75
CA ILE A 55 -18.57 9.74 -2.40
C ILE A 55 -19.79 8.82 -2.25
N GLY A 56 -20.83 9.31 -1.62
CA GLY A 56 -22.05 8.57 -1.39
C GLY A 56 -22.88 9.11 -0.24
N GLY A 57 -24.12 8.62 -0.16
CA GLY A 57 -25.10 8.97 0.86
C GLY A 57 -26.41 8.30 0.49
N GLY A 58 -26.84 7.33 1.29
CA GLY A 58 -28.13 6.67 1.10
C GLY A 58 -29.24 7.50 1.73
N GLU A 59 -30.13 6.84 2.47
CA GLU A 59 -31.19 7.50 3.24
C GLU A 59 -30.66 8.47 4.32
N ALA A 60 -29.43 8.25 4.78
CA ALA A 60 -28.74 9.11 5.74
C ALA A 60 -27.41 9.64 5.16
N ALA A 61 -27.05 10.85 5.58
CA ALA A 61 -25.77 11.45 5.26
C ALA A 61 -24.61 10.64 5.87
N MET A 62 -23.53 10.49 5.10
CA MET A 62 -22.30 9.86 5.56
C MET A 62 -21.67 10.67 6.70
N SER A 63 -21.21 9.98 7.73
CA SER A 63 -20.59 10.60 8.91
C SER A 63 -19.08 10.55 8.79
N GLN A 64 -18.46 11.67 8.41
CA GLN A 64 -17.00 11.80 8.32
C GLN A 64 -16.28 11.29 9.59
N SER A 65 -16.73 11.70 10.77
CA SER A 65 -16.12 11.30 12.05
C SER A 65 -16.16 9.79 12.34
N LYS A 66 -17.09 9.05 11.72
CA LYS A 66 -17.15 7.58 11.86
C LYS A 66 -16.19 6.91 10.89
N VAL A 67 -16.08 7.45 9.68
CA VAL A 67 -15.12 6.99 8.67
C VAL A 67 -13.69 7.20 9.17
N GLU A 68 -13.38 8.40 9.67
CA GLU A 68 -12.07 8.72 10.26
C GLU A 68 -11.72 7.75 11.39
N LYS A 69 -12.62 7.56 12.38
CA LYS A 69 -12.39 6.63 13.49
C LYS A 69 -12.16 5.19 13.05
N LEU A 70 -12.78 4.76 11.94
CA LEU A 70 -12.56 3.42 11.41
C LEU A 70 -11.21 3.32 10.70
N LEU A 71 -10.85 4.33 9.90
CA LEU A 71 -9.54 4.39 9.25
C LEU A 71 -8.39 4.50 10.26
N ASP A 72 -8.59 5.20 11.38
CA ASP A 72 -7.61 5.28 12.48
C ASP A 72 -7.23 3.88 13.02
N THR A 73 -8.13 2.90 12.94
CA THR A 73 -7.85 1.51 13.36
C THR A 73 -6.94 0.74 12.40
N ALA A 74 -6.79 1.24 11.17
CA ALA A 74 -5.89 0.67 10.17
C ALA A 74 -4.50 1.33 10.20
N LEU A 75 -4.29 2.34 11.04
CA LEU A 75 -2.99 2.97 11.21
C LEU A 75 -2.13 2.16 12.18
N LEU A 76 -0.80 2.25 11.99
CA LEU A 76 0.15 1.75 12.96
C LEU A 76 -0.05 2.47 14.31
N ASN A 77 0.03 1.73 15.40
CA ASN A 77 0.09 2.34 16.73
C ASN A 77 1.46 2.98 16.98
N ASP A 78 1.59 3.78 18.05
CA ASP A 78 2.82 4.52 18.37
C ASP A 78 4.07 3.62 18.46
N LYS A 79 3.91 2.40 18.98
CA LYS A 79 5.01 1.44 19.11
C LYS A 79 5.44 0.91 17.74
N GLU A 80 4.48 0.48 16.93
CA GLU A 80 4.70 0.01 15.56
C GLU A 80 5.33 1.10 14.70
N TRP A 81 4.82 2.33 14.80
CA TRP A 81 5.37 3.50 14.11
C TRP A 81 6.84 3.74 14.49
N ALA A 82 7.17 3.69 15.79
CA ALA A 82 8.55 3.84 16.24
C ALA A 82 9.47 2.72 15.74
N GLN A 83 8.98 1.47 15.66
CA GLN A 83 9.73 0.35 15.10
C GLN A 83 9.97 0.52 13.60
N TRP A 84 8.94 0.91 12.84
CA TRP A 84 9.04 1.22 11.42
C TRP A 84 10.05 2.35 11.17
N GLN A 85 9.96 3.46 11.90
CA GLN A 85 10.89 4.59 11.77
C GLN A 85 12.33 4.18 12.07
N LYS A 86 12.55 3.31 13.08
CA LYS A 86 13.90 2.83 13.41
C LYS A 86 14.54 2.06 12.26
N ILE A 87 13.76 1.24 11.55
CA ILE A 87 14.23 0.48 10.38
C ILE A 87 14.52 1.46 9.24
N MET A 88 13.57 2.33 8.91
CA MET A 88 13.68 3.26 7.78
C MET A 88 14.80 4.28 7.93
N LYS A 89 15.09 4.74 9.16
CA LYS A 89 16.18 5.69 9.45
C LYS A 89 17.56 5.04 9.59
N SER A 90 17.64 3.72 9.52
CA SER A 90 18.91 3.01 9.66
C SER A 90 19.74 3.16 8.39
N GLU A 91 20.89 3.83 8.50
CA GLU A 91 21.90 3.89 7.42
C GLU A 91 22.65 2.56 7.23
N LYS A 92 22.42 1.58 8.11
CA LYS A 92 23.10 0.27 8.05
C LYS A 92 22.51 -0.67 7.00
N TYR A 93 21.30 -0.38 6.53
CA TYR A 93 20.55 -1.24 5.65
C TYR A 93 20.33 -0.55 4.32
N ASP A 94 20.50 -1.29 3.23
CA ASP A 94 19.97 -0.86 1.93
C ASP A 94 18.44 -1.01 1.89
N ASP A 95 17.85 -0.68 0.74
CA ASP A 95 16.39 -0.65 0.64
C ASP A 95 15.77 -2.06 0.61
N ASP A 96 16.47 -3.05 0.04
CA ASP A 96 16.04 -4.45 0.03
C ASP A 96 16.10 -5.04 1.46
N GLU A 97 17.19 -4.80 2.20
CA GLU A 97 17.33 -5.24 3.59
C GLU A 97 16.31 -4.57 4.53
N LYS A 98 15.88 -3.34 4.22
CA LYS A 98 14.79 -2.68 4.96
C LYS A 98 13.46 -3.35 4.67
N GLU A 99 13.18 -3.67 3.41
CA GLU A 99 11.95 -4.37 3.01
C GLU A 99 11.80 -5.70 3.75
N ASP A 100 12.83 -6.55 3.72
CA ASP A 100 12.83 -7.84 4.43
C ASP A 100 12.52 -7.69 5.92
N LYS A 101 13.12 -6.69 6.57
CA LYS A 101 12.89 -6.43 8.01
C LYS A 101 11.49 -5.93 8.29
N LEU A 102 10.91 -5.15 7.39
CA LEU A 102 9.55 -4.66 7.53
C LEU A 102 8.55 -5.81 7.32
N LEU A 103 8.78 -6.67 6.34
CA LEU A 103 7.99 -7.89 6.12
C LEU A 103 8.01 -8.79 7.35
N ASP A 104 9.19 -9.04 7.92
CA ASP A 104 9.32 -9.82 9.16
C ASP A 104 8.65 -9.16 10.37
N LEU A 105 8.73 -7.83 10.50
CA LEU A 105 8.14 -7.08 11.61
C LEU A 105 6.61 -7.09 11.56
N PHE A 106 6.03 -7.00 10.36
CA PHE A 106 4.59 -6.86 10.15
C PHE A 106 3.93 -8.12 9.57
N LYS A 107 4.47 -9.32 9.85
CA LYS A 107 3.83 -10.58 9.46
C LYS A 107 2.38 -10.63 9.96
N ASP A 108 1.45 -10.67 9.02
CA ASP A 108 0.00 -10.56 9.24
C ASP A 108 -0.69 -11.92 9.42
N GLY A 109 0.10 -13.00 9.39
CA GLY A 109 -0.38 -14.37 9.58
C GLY A 109 -1.08 -14.95 8.35
N PHE A 110 -1.15 -14.21 7.25
CA PHE A 110 -1.50 -14.76 5.95
C PHE A 110 -0.30 -15.51 5.35
N GLU A 111 -0.59 -16.40 4.40
CA GLU A 111 0.47 -17.09 3.65
C GLU A 111 1.18 -16.10 2.73
N ASP A 112 2.49 -16.28 2.55
CA ASP A 112 3.26 -15.47 1.62
C ASP A 112 2.64 -15.55 0.23
N TRP A 113 2.52 -14.40 -0.43
CA TRP A 113 2.03 -14.36 -1.80
C TRP A 113 2.98 -15.15 -2.70
N ILE A 114 2.42 -16.09 -3.46
CA ILE A 114 3.19 -16.84 -4.46
C ILE A 114 3.62 -15.84 -5.53
N ASP A 115 4.93 -15.61 -5.63
CA ASP A 115 5.48 -14.84 -6.74
C ASP A 115 5.26 -15.63 -8.04
N PRO A 116 4.41 -15.15 -8.97
CA PRO A 116 4.16 -15.86 -10.22
C PRO A 116 5.39 -15.91 -11.14
N LEU A 117 6.40 -15.06 -10.90
CA LEU A 117 7.67 -15.06 -11.62
C LEU A 117 8.72 -15.95 -10.94
N ASN A 118 8.53 -16.29 -9.66
CA ASN A 118 9.41 -17.17 -8.90
C ASN A 118 8.62 -18.04 -7.91
N PRO A 119 7.77 -18.97 -8.39
CA PRO A 119 6.93 -19.76 -7.51
C PRO A 119 7.79 -20.75 -6.68
N PRO A 120 7.40 -21.04 -5.43
CA PRO A 120 8.04 -22.10 -4.65
C PRO A 120 8.06 -23.42 -5.42
N GLU A 121 9.17 -24.16 -5.37
CA GLU A 121 9.35 -25.43 -6.10
C GLU A 121 8.21 -26.43 -5.85
N ALA A 122 7.61 -26.40 -4.66
CA ALA A 122 6.47 -27.23 -4.26
C ALA A 122 5.16 -26.95 -5.05
N LEU A 123 5.09 -25.82 -5.76
CA LEU A 123 3.94 -25.39 -6.56
C LEU A 123 4.22 -25.39 -8.08
N MET A 124 5.45 -25.73 -8.49
CA MET A 124 5.84 -25.82 -9.90
C MET A 124 5.25 -27.06 -10.60
N ASP A 125 4.88 -28.08 -9.84
CA ASP A 125 4.18 -29.27 -10.32
C ASP A 125 2.70 -29.18 -9.94
N VAL A 126 1.86 -28.65 -10.85
CA VAL A 126 0.47 -29.06 -11.16
C VAL A 126 -0.18 -27.94 -11.97
N ASP A 127 -0.94 -28.37 -12.98
CA ASP A 127 -1.74 -27.68 -14.00
C ASP A 127 -2.82 -26.72 -13.45
N THR A 128 -2.48 -25.88 -12.45
CA THR A 128 -3.43 -25.11 -11.61
C THR A 128 -3.41 -23.59 -11.84
N LEU A 129 -2.75 -23.10 -12.90
CA LEU A 129 -2.73 -21.67 -13.24
C LEU A 129 -4.03 -21.16 -13.92
N HIS A 130 -5.18 -21.79 -13.64
CA HIS A 130 -6.49 -21.31 -14.11
C HIS A 130 -7.34 -20.80 -12.94
N HIS A 131 -7.56 -19.48 -12.98
CA HIS A 131 -8.56 -18.69 -12.27
C HIS A 131 -9.78 -19.47 -11.79
N GLY A 132 -10.00 -19.47 -10.47
CA GLY A 132 -11.22 -19.96 -9.85
C GLY A 132 -11.35 -19.49 -8.40
N HIS A 133 -11.82 -18.27 -8.18
CA HIS A 133 -12.36 -17.89 -6.87
C HIS A 133 -13.65 -18.69 -6.64
N THR A 134 -13.59 -19.74 -5.84
CA THR A 134 -14.76 -20.47 -5.36
C THR A 134 -15.11 -20.00 -3.95
N HIS A 135 -16.24 -19.30 -3.82
CA HIS A 135 -16.88 -19.09 -2.52
C HIS A 135 -17.44 -20.43 -2.05
N SER A 136 -17.02 -20.93 -0.89
CA SER A 136 -17.75 -21.99 -0.18
C SER A 136 -18.72 -21.38 0.82
N GLU A 137 -19.97 -21.84 0.70
CA GLU A 137 -21.17 -21.37 1.37
C GLU A 137 -21.19 -21.69 2.88
N GLY A 138 -21.78 -20.77 3.65
CA GLY A 138 -22.83 -21.09 4.62
C GLY A 138 -22.59 -22.17 5.68
N GLY A 139 -22.28 -21.74 6.90
CA GLY A 139 -22.61 -22.45 8.13
C GLY A 139 -23.31 -21.51 9.10
N ARG A 140 -24.64 -21.57 9.14
CA ARG A 140 -25.51 -20.86 10.10
C ARG A 140 -25.69 -21.68 11.38
N HIS A 141 -25.85 -20.94 12.49
CA HIS A 141 -26.35 -21.32 13.83
C HIS A 141 -25.41 -22.06 14.78
#